data_AF-A0A8S3KEC9-F1
#
_entry.id   AF-A0A8S3KEC9-F1
#
_cell.length_a   1.000
_cell.length_b   1.000
_cell.length_c   1.000
_cell.angle_alpha   90.00
_cell.angle_beta   90.00
_cell.angle_gamma   90.00
#
_symmetry.space_group_name_H-M   'P 1'
#
loop_
_entity.id
_entity.type
_entity.pdbx_description
1 polymer ?
#
loop_
_entity_poly.entity_id
_entity_poly.type
_entity_poly.pdbx_seq_one_letter_code
_entity_poly.pdbx_strand_id
1 'polypeptide(L)'
;PSHLEVPCRKLYRSILNFELNESDFPDFSRAIDRSVRSPDDWCHKKLTEKANRFGRPNFHATYLRITIGHRDGSAPGHAFVVEAWPPGHYSPVHSHSNAYGIIKVLSGRILVKIYPELALNVRQHSPIETILEQGQVTWML
;
A
#
# COMPACT_ATOMS: atom_id res chain seq x y z
N PRO A 1 14.16 -12.43 5.33
CA PRO A 1 15.26 -12.10 6.27
C PRO A 1 15.29 -13.08 7.47
N SER A 2 16.46 -13.59 7.86
CA SER A 2 16.58 -14.63 8.90
C SER A 2 16.21 -14.14 10.32
N HIS A 3 16.36 -12.85 10.58
CA HIS A 3 16.07 -12.21 11.87
C HIS A 3 14.58 -11.95 12.14
N LEU A 4 13.69 -12.11 11.14
CA LEU A 4 12.25 -11.94 11.34
C LEU A 4 11.62 -13.19 11.96
N GLU A 5 10.53 -13.00 12.70
CA GLU A 5 9.74 -14.11 13.24
C GLU A 5 9.18 -15.03 12.15
N VAL A 6 8.89 -16.28 12.52
CA VAL A 6 8.43 -17.32 11.57
C VAL A 6 7.22 -16.86 10.74
N PRO A 7 6.15 -16.27 11.32
CA PRO A 7 4.98 -15.84 10.54
C PRO A 7 5.34 -14.74 9.53
N CYS A 8 6.13 -13.75 9.97
CA CYS A 8 6.61 -12.65 9.14
C CYS A 8 7.47 -13.15 7.96
N ARG A 9 8.35 -14.14 8.19
CA ARG A 9 9.14 -14.77 7.12
C ARG A 9 8.29 -15.53 6.10
N LYS A 10 7.22 -16.20 6.56
CA LYS A 10 6.29 -16.90 5.65
C LYS A 10 5.57 -15.90 4.75
N LEU A 11 5.07 -14.81 5.33
CA LEU A 11 4.41 -13.75 4.57
C LEU A 11 5.37 -13.08 3.60
N TYR A 12 6.60 -12.76 4.04
CA TYR A 12 7.65 -12.22 3.17
C TYR A 12 7.89 -13.11 1.94
N ARG A 13 8.07 -14.42 2.13
CA ARG A 13 8.29 -15.37 1.03
C ARG A 13 7.12 -15.45 0.07
N SER A 14 5.88 -15.29 0.55
CA SER A 14 4.67 -15.42 -0.28
C SER A 14 4.53 -14.34 -1.35
N ILE A 15 5.16 -13.17 -1.16
CA ILE A 15 5.05 -12.04 -2.10
C ILE A 15 6.30 -11.84 -2.96
N LEU A 16 7.40 -12.56 -2.67
CA LEU A 16 8.70 -12.32 -3.32
C LEU A 16 8.63 -12.45 -4.83
N ASN A 17 7.93 -13.46 -5.33
CA ASN A 17 7.84 -13.77 -6.75
C ASN A 17 6.60 -13.15 -7.41
N PHE A 18 5.83 -12.33 -6.68
CA PHE A 18 4.68 -11.65 -7.27
C PHE A 18 5.15 -10.51 -8.17
N GLU A 19 4.72 -10.53 -9.42
CA GLU A 19 4.97 -9.49 -10.41
C GLU A 19 3.63 -8.93 -10.89
N LEU A 20 3.59 -7.63 -11.17
CA LEU A 20 2.35 -6.98 -11.62
C LEU A 20 2.17 -7.05 -13.13
N ASN A 21 3.27 -6.97 -13.87
CA ASN A 21 3.27 -7.02 -15.33
C ASN A 21 3.68 -8.44 -15.75
N GLU A 22 2.69 -9.30 -15.99
CA GLU A 22 2.89 -10.67 -16.45
C GLU A 22 2.97 -10.75 -17.98
N SER A 23 3.38 -11.89 -18.54
CA SER A 23 3.56 -12.05 -19.99
C SER A 23 2.26 -11.96 -20.79
N ASP A 24 1.13 -12.33 -20.18
CA ASP A 24 -0.21 -12.21 -20.73
C ASP A 24 -0.75 -10.77 -20.65
N PHE A 25 -0.30 -9.98 -19.67
CA PHE A 25 -0.66 -8.58 -19.51
C PHE A 25 0.54 -7.67 -19.13
N PRO A 26 1.49 -7.44 -20.07
CA PRO A 26 2.79 -6.85 -19.76
C PRO A 26 2.74 -5.36 -19.42
N ASP A 27 1.63 -4.70 -19.73
CA ASP A 27 1.44 -3.25 -19.54
C ASP A 27 0.45 -2.93 -18.41
N PHE A 28 0.20 -3.86 -17.48
CA PHE A 28 -0.84 -3.69 -16.46
C PHE A 28 -0.64 -2.43 -15.59
N SER A 29 0.59 -2.21 -15.09
CA SER A 29 0.93 -1.01 -14.33
C SER A 29 0.71 0.28 -15.14
N ARG A 30 1.03 0.28 -16.44
CA ARG A 30 0.79 1.41 -17.34
C ARG A 30 -0.70 1.64 -17.59
N ALA A 31 -1.50 0.57 -17.66
CA ALA A 31 -2.95 0.67 -17.79
C ALA A 31 -3.59 1.32 -16.54
N ILE A 32 -3.13 0.95 -15.34
CA ILE A 32 -3.56 1.58 -14.09
C ILE A 32 -3.19 3.07 -14.09
N ASP A 33 -1.94 3.42 -14.42
CA ASP A 33 -1.48 4.81 -14.49
C ASP A 33 -2.30 5.65 -15.48
N ARG A 34 -2.59 5.12 -16.68
CA ARG A 34 -3.47 5.77 -17.65
C ARG A 34 -4.88 5.99 -17.09
N SER A 35 -5.45 4.96 -16.44
CA SER A 35 -6.79 5.02 -15.86
C SER A 35 -6.90 6.02 -14.70
N VAL A 36 -5.81 6.22 -13.96
CA VAL A 36 -5.71 7.20 -12.88
C VAL A 36 -5.64 8.63 -13.44
N ARG A 37 -4.91 8.84 -14.54
CA ARG A 37 -4.69 10.16 -15.15
C ARG A 37 -5.89 10.68 -15.95
N SER A 38 -6.79 9.79 -16.37
CA SER A 38 -7.92 10.13 -17.23
C SER A 38 -9.19 10.32 -16.40
N PRO A 39 -9.79 11.53 -16.34
CA PRO A 39 -10.94 11.81 -15.48
C PRO A 39 -12.16 10.91 -15.72
N ASP A 40 -12.34 10.45 -16.95
CA ASP A 40 -13.46 9.61 -17.35
C ASP A 40 -13.25 8.11 -17.06
N ASP A 41 -12.02 7.71 -16.72
CA ASP A 41 -11.69 6.31 -16.50
C ASP A 41 -11.99 5.87 -15.06
N TRP A 42 -12.09 4.54 -14.89
CA TRP A 42 -12.55 3.93 -13.66
C TRP A 42 -11.68 4.27 -12.44
N CYS A 43 -10.35 4.20 -12.55
CA CYS A 43 -9.45 4.46 -11.42
C CYS A 43 -9.60 5.91 -10.91
N HIS A 44 -9.64 6.90 -11.81
CA HIS A 44 -9.82 8.30 -11.43
C HIS A 44 -11.16 8.55 -10.74
N LYS A 45 -12.25 8.00 -11.28
CA LYS A 45 -13.58 8.09 -10.68
C LYS A 45 -13.60 7.49 -9.28
N LYS A 46 -12.96 6.33 -9.07
CA LYS A 46 -12.84 5.71 -7.74
C LYS A 46 -12.00 6.51 -6.75
N LEU A 47 -10.95 7.18 -7.18
CA LEU A 47 -10.20 8.11 -6.34
C LEU A 47 -11.06 9.31 -5.94
N THR A 48 -11.81 9.86 -6.90
CA THR A 48 -12.73 10.98 -6.66
C THR A 48 -13.83 10.63 -5.65
N GLU A 49 -14.47 9.47 -5.81
CA GLU A 49 -15.46 8.96 -4.85
C GLU A 49 -14.88 8.81 -3.43
N LYS A 50 -13.60 8.44 -3.32
CA LYS A 50 -12.91 8.24 -2.03
C LYS A 50 -12.46 9.54 -1.36
N ALA A 51 -12.39 10.67 -2.08
CA ALA A 51 -11.86 11.93 -1.55
C ALA A 51 -12.57 12.41 -0.28
N ASN A 52 -13.80 11.96 -0.05
CA ASN A 52 -14.63 12.36 1.09
C ASN A 52 -14.54 11.39 2.30
N ARG A 53 -13.66 10.38 2.27
CA ARG A 53 -13.64 9.32 3.31
C ARG A 53 -12.98 9.69 4.64
N PHE A 54 -12.12 10.70 4.66
CA PHE A 54 -11.34 11.06 5.85
C PHE A 54 -11.77 12.41 6.45
N GLY A 55 -13.08 12.69 6.42
CA GLY A 55 -13.65 13.93 6.93
C GLY A 55 -13.78 14.99 5.85
N ARG A 56 -12.78 15.88 5.72
CA ARG A 56 -12.80 16.92 4.69
C ARG A 56 -12.43 16.34 3.32
N PRO A 57 -13.09 16.75 2.23
CA PRO A 57 -12.71 16.36 0.87
C PRO A 57 -11.22 16.63 0.63
N ASN A 58 -10.45 15.57 0.37
CA ASN A 58 -9.05 15.66 0.03
C ASN A 58 -8.69 14.56 -0.96
N PHE A 59 -8.53 14.97 -2.22
CA PHE A 59 -8.21 14.05 -3.31
C PHE A 59 -6.85 13.36 -3.12
N HIS A 60 -5.85 14.05 -2.57
CA HIS A 60 -4.53 13.47 -2.32
C HIS A 60 -4.52 12.49 -1.14
N ALA A 61 -5.44 12.62 -0.19
CA ALA A 61 -5.61 11.63 0.89
C ALA A 61 -6.40 10.38 0.42
N THR A 62 -6.10 9.87 -0.78
CA THR A 62 -6.79 8.71 -1.38
C THR A 62 -5.81 7.77 -2.05
N TYR A 63 -6.19 6.50 -2.16
CA TYR A 63 -5.47 5.50 -2.95
C TYR A 63 -6.45 4.39 -3.34
N LEU A 64 -6.11 3.63 -4.37
CA LEU A 64 -6.87 2.42 -4.71
C LEU A 64 -6.32 1.26 -3.90
N ARG A 65 -7.22 0.44 -3.36
CA ARG A 65 -6.90 -0.76 -2.60
C ARG A 65 -7.75 -1.89 -3.15
N ILE A 66 -7.10 -2.86 -3.77
CA ILE A 66 -7.73 -4.01 -4.41
C ILE A 66 -7.39 -5.22 -3.55
N THR A 67 -8.41 -5.90 -3.04
CA THR A 67 -8.24 -7.11 -2.23
C THR A 67 -8.06 -8.31 -3.14
N ILE A 68 -7.05 -9.13 -2.85
CA ILE A 68 -6.75 -10.34 -3.62
C ILE A 68 -7.02 -11.57 -2.76
N GLY A 69 -7.67 -12.56 -3.36
CA GLY A 69 -7.99 -13.83 -2.71
C GLY A 69 -9.17 -13.75 -1.74
N HIS A 70 -9.34 -14.81 -0.95
CA HIS A 70 -10.43 -14.94 0.01
C HIS A 70 -9.99 -14.54 1.42
N ARG A 71 -10.97 -14.17 2.27
CA ARG A 71 -10.73 -14.04 3.71
C ARG A 71 -10.66 -15.43 4.33
N ASP A 72 -9.50 -15.78 4.87
CA ASP A 72 -9.23 -17.06 5.53
C ASP A 72 -9.06 -16.93 7.06
N GLY A 73 -9.20 -15.71 7.60
CA GLY A 73 -9.03 -15.42 9.03
C GLY A 73 -7.58 -15.29 9.49
N SER A 74 -6.60 -15.40 8.59
CA SER A 74 -5.17 -15.25 8.93
C SER A 74 -4.73 -13.81 9.18
N ALA A 75 -5.58 -12.83 8.84
CA ALA A 75 -5.37 -11.41 9.05
C ALA A 75 -6.68 -10.72 9.49
N PRO A 76 -6.62 -9.51 10.08
CA PRO A 76 -7.82 -8.72 10.39
C PRO A 76 -8.73 -8.42 9.17
N GLY A 77 -8.24 -8.66 7.95
CA GLY A 77 -8.97 -8.52 6.68
C GLY A 77 -8.49 -9.53 5.63
N HIS A 78 -8.44 -9.13 4.36
CA HIS A 78 -7.78 -9.93 3.34
C HIS A 78 -6.26 -9.89 3.55
N ALA A 79 -5.61 -11.05 3.46
CA ALA A 79 -4.17 -11.18 3.66
C ALA A 79 -3.36 -10.43 2.58
N PHE A 80 -3.88 -10.39 1.34
CA PHE A 80 -3.20 -9.76 0.21
C PHE A 80 -4.02 -8.60 -0.35
N VAL A 81 -3.33 -7.48 -0.57
CA VAL A 81 -3.89 -6.30 -1.22
C VAL A 81 -2.88 -5.72 -2.18
N VAL A 82 -3.37 -5.20 -3.31
CA VAL A 82 -2.60 -4.32 -4.19
C VAL A 82 -3.09 -2.90 -3.97
N GLU A 83 -2.15 -2.01 -3.67
CA GLU A 83 -2.43 -0.60 -3.49
C GLU A 83 -1.79 0.22 -4.61
N ALA A 84 -2.61 1.00 -5.30
CA ALA A 84 -2.14 1.92 -6.33
C ALA A 84 -2.19 3.35 -5.79
N TRP A 85 -1.02 3.98 -5.76
CA TRP A 85 -0.79 5.30 -5.20
C TRP A 85 -0.43 6.27 -6.34
N PRO A 86 -1.36 7.14 -6.77
CA PRO A 86 -1.03 8.17 -7.74
C PRO A 86 0.03 9.15 -7.17
N PRO A 87 0.79 9.84 -8.03
CA PRO A 87 1.77 10.82 -7.57
C PRO A 87 1.16 11.86 -6.62
N GLY A 88 1.80 12.06 -5.47
CA GLY A 88 1.37 13.01 -4.44
C GLY A 88 0.24 12.50 -3.53
N HIS A 89 -0.26 11.29 -3.74
CA HIS A 89 -1.26 10.69 -2.87
C HIS A 89 -0.64 10.06 -1.61
N TYR A 90 -1.41 10.00 -0.53
CA TYR A 90 -0.96 9.52 0.77
C TYR A 90 -2.10 8.93 1.60
N SER A 91 -1.75 8.13 2.62
CA SER A 91 -2.67 7.67 3.65
C SER A 91 -2.59 8.55 4.90
N PRO A 92 -3.65 8.56 5.73
CA PRO A 92 -3.47 8.98 7.11
C PRO A 92 -2.47 8.06 7.83
N VAL A 93 -1.83 8.58 8.88
CA VAL A 93 -1.02 7.74 9.78
C VAL A 93 -1.94 6.72 10.44
N HIS A 94 -1.60 5.45 10.35
CA HIS A 94 -2.38 4.34 10.90
C HIS A 94 -1.47 3.19 11.35
N SER A 95 -1.98 2.35 12.26
CA SER A 95 -1.28 1.15 12.73
C SER A 95 -1.86 -0.12 12.12
N HIS A 96 -1.02 -1.14 11.92
CA HIS A 96 -1.46 -2.48 11.52
C HIS A 96 -1.95 -3.33 12.72
N SER A 97 -2.11 -2.71 13.90
CA SER A 97 -2.48 -3.37 15.15
C SER A 97 -1.49 -4.48 15.50
N ASN A 98 -1.91 -5.64 16.01
CA ASN A 98 -1.02 -6.76 16.31
C ASN A 98 -0.79 -7.68 15.10
N ALA A 99 -0.57 -7.12 13.90
CA ALA A 99 -0.41 -7.90 12.68
C ALA A 99 0.80 -7.43 11.85
N TYR A 100 1.63 -8.39 11.42
CA TYR A 100 2.73 -8.11 10.50
C TYR A 100 2.21 -7.58 9.16
N GLY A 101 2.76 -6.47 8.69
CA GLY A 101 2.59 -5.96 7.34
C GLY A 101 3.87 -6.15 6.54
N ILE A 102 3.80 -6.76 5.36
CA ILE A 102 4.91 -6.77 4.38
C ILE A 102 4.48 -5.99 3.15
N ILE A 103 5.33 -5.08 2.69
CA ILE A 103 5.08 -4.25 1.51
C ILE A 103 6.20 -4.48 0.51
N LYS A 104 5.85 -4.90 -0.70
CA LYS A 104 6.76 -4.94 -1.86
C LYS A 104 6.32 -3.87 -2.86
N VAL A 105 7.25 -3.07 -3.35
CA VAL A 105 6.96 -2.11 -4.43
C VAL A 105 6.93 -2.86 -5.76
N LEU A 106 5.77 -2.88 -6.41
CA LEU A 106 5.56 -3.59 -7.66
C LEU A 106 5.86 -2.74 -8.91
N SER A 107 5.73 -1.42 -8.79
CA SER A 107 6.02 -0.46 -9.86
C SER A 107 6.27 0.92 -9.26
N GLY A 108 7.15 1.70 -9.88
CA GLY A 108 7.47 3.06 -9.46
C GLY A 108 8.25 3.13 -8.14
N ARG A 109 7.93 4.13 -7.33
CA ARG A 109 8.56 4.38 -6.02
C ARG A 109 7.55 4.92 -5.01
N ILE A 110 7.77 4.65 -3.74
CA ILE A 110 6.94 5.15 -2.63
C ILE A 110 7.80 5.66 -1.48
N LEU A 111 7.39 6.78 -0.89
CA LEU A 111 7.97 7.27 0.36
C LEU A 111 7.24 6.62 1.53
N VAL A 112 7.94 5.82 2.32
CA VAL A 112 7.42 5.22 3.55
C VAL A 112 7.91 6.05 4.73
N LYS A 113 6.97 6.44 5.59
CA LYS A 113 7.24 7.13 6.85
C LYS A 113 6.79 6.25 8.01
N ILE A 114 7.73 5.76 8.80
CA ILE A 114 7.46 4.93 9.98
C ILE A 114 7.53 5.83 11.22
N TYR A 115 6.41 5.93 11.92
CA TYR A 115 6.30 6.66 13.17
C TYR A 115 6.44 5.70 14.35
N PRO A 116 7.26 6.01 15.38
CA PRO A 116 7.45 5.13 16.53
C PRO A 116 6.16 4.90 17.35
N GLU A 117 5.27 5.89 17.36
CA GLU A 117 4.02 5.85 18.11
C GLU A 117 2.92 6.62 17.36
N LEU A 118 1.68 6.14 17.49
CA LEU A 118 0.49 6.86 17.06
C LEU A 118 -0.09 7.64 18.26
N ALA A 119 0.22 8.94 18.36
CA ALA A 119 -0.25 9.79 19.44
C ALA A 119 -1.18 10.90 18.91
N LEU A 120 -2.37 11.05 19.51
CA LEU A 120 -3.37 12.05 19.09
C LEU A 120 -3.10 13.47 19.64
N ASN A 121 -2.37 13.60 20.75
CA ASN A 121 -2.26 14.85 21.52
C ASN A 121 -0.83 15.21 21.97
N VAL A 122 0.19 14.55 21.41
CA VAL A 122 1.60 14.81 21.73
C VAL A 122 2.32 15.18 20.44
N ARG A 123 3.39 15.99 20.53
CA ARG A 123 4.26 16.25 19.37
C ARG A 123 4.72 14.89 18.83
N GLN A 124 4.26 14.57 17.63
CA GLN A 124 4.62 13.31 16.98
C GLN A 124 6.12 13.32 16.72
N HIS A 125 6.81 12.24 17.10
CA HIS A 125 8.22 12.08 16.80
C HIS A 125 8.45 12.14 15.29
N SER A 126 9.62 12.66 14.89
CA SER A 126 10.04 12.63 13.49
C SER A 126 10.02 11.19 12.98
N PRO A 127 9.39 10.92 11.83
CA PRO A 127 9.36 9.59 11.27
C PRO A 127 10.74 9.18 10.77
N ILE A 128 10.96 7.87 10.70
CA ILE A 128 12.01 7.30 9.85
C ILE A 128 11.45 7.28 8.44
N GLU A 129 12.14 7.96 7.52
CA GLU A 129 11.73 8.07 6.13
C GLU A 129 12.63 7.25 5.21
N THR A 130 12.01 6.46 4.33
CA THR A 130 12.71 5.68 3.32
C THR A 130 11.95 5.74 2.01
N ILE A 131 12.66 5.98 0.91
CA ILE A 131 12.12 5.79 -0.44
C ILE A 131 12.36 4.33 -0.82
N LEU A 132 11.29 3.64 -1.19
CA LEU A 132 11.35 2.29 -1.74
C LEU A 132 11.08 2.34 -3.24
N GLU A 133 11.90 1.64 -4.01
CA GLU A 133 11.80 1.48 -5.46
C GLU A 133 11.31 0.07 -5.82
N GLN A 134 10.90 -0.12 -7.07
CA GLN A 134 10.42 -1.40 -7.58
C GLN A 134 11.33 -2.57 -7.19
N GLY A 135 10.71 -3.66 -6.70
CA GLY A 135 11.39 -4.86 -6.22
C GLY A 135 11.83 -4.78 -4.76
N GLN A 136 11.94 -3.58 -4.17
CA GLN A 136 12.29 -3.43 -2.75
C GLN A 136 11.12 -3.82 -1.85
N VAL A 137 11.46 -4.32 -0.67
CA VAL A 137 10.52 -4.84 0.32
C VAL A 137 10.80 -4.20 1.67
N THR A 138 9.74 -3.79 2.36
CA THR A 138 9.76 -3.39 3.77
C THR A 138 8.76 -4.20 4.58
N TRP A 139 8.88 -4.13 5.90
CA TRP A 139 7.95 -4.75 6.83
C TRP A 139 7.68 -3.83 8.02
N MET A 140 6.50 -3.99 8.61
CA MET A 140 6.04 -3.26 9.78
C MET A 140 5.41 -4.25 10.76
N LEU A 141 5.53 -3.92 12.04
CA LEU A 141 4.89 -4.59 13.17
C LEU A 141 3.62 -3.84 13.57
#